data_AF-A0A7C2C3N6-F1
#
_entry.id   AF-A0A7C2C3N6-F1
#
_cell.length_a   1.000
_cell.length_b   1.000
_cell.length_c   1.000
_cell.angle_alpha   90.00
_cell.angle_beta   90.00
_cell.angle_gamma   90.00
#
_symmetry.space_group_name_H-M   'P 1'
#
loop_
_entity.id
_entity.type
_entity.pdbx_description
1 polymer ?
#
loop_
_entity_poly.entity_id
_entity_poly.type
_entity_poly.pdbx_seq_one_letter_code
_entity_poly.pdbx_strand_id
1 'polypeptide(L)'
;MMGLDRKVKSRVIGRLERPIARLIGLHDRWTGRDRAWKEVFTRLTTGDGRGLKIAVVRLDSIGDVLLSEPAIRALRRRFPAAEIHLVADPAGSALLEGHPALDRIWAVKVPWHRAWRGERLSWANAALELLGAVRRLRREAFDAAVELRGDPRDILFTWLLGPKLRVGSDARGGGSWLHVSLGPDRPVHRVDFGQAVVGQLGVRPVDGGPQIPLRPEEVAFGRDLVAGAGGRPRVAFHLGAGFVTKCLPVGKFAAAARDLRQLYPEIVVYLVGGPEEAGLAARFMEAYDGPVINLVGRLSL
;
A
#
# COMPACT_ATOMS: atom_id res chain seq x y z
N MET A 1 11.17 -2.67 20.33
CA MET A 1 12.49 -2.00 20.24
C MET A 1 12.25 -0.52 19.94
N MET A 2 12.66 0.34 20.87
CA MET A 2 12.45 1.79 20.86
C MET A 2 12.75 2.41 19.49
N GLY A 3 11.85 3.29 19.03
CA GLY A 3 12.07 4.06 17.82
C GLY A 3 13.34 4.90 17.97
N LEU A 4 14.40 4.52 17.25
CA LEU A 4 15.54 5.42 17.06
C LEU A 4 15.00 6.80 16.67
N ASP A 5 15.46 7.83 17.39
CA ASP A 5 15.19 9.24 17.13
C ASP A 5 15.30 9.51 15.62
N ARG A 6 14.30 10.23 15.06
CA ARG A 6 14.28 10.63 13.64
C ARG A 6 15.61 11.27 13.23
N LYS A 7 16.27 12.02 14.13
CA LYS A 7 17.59 12.61 13.88
C LYS A 7 18.67 11.55 13.69
N VAL A 8 18.70 10.52 14.53
CA VAL A 8 19.67 9.41 14.43
C VAL A 8 19.43 8.61 13.15
N LYS A 9 18.17 8.31 12.80
CA LYS A 9 17.83 7.65 11.53
C LYS A 9 18.28 8.48 10.32
N SER A 10 18.05 9.79 10.31
CA SER A 10 18.49 10.65 9.21
C SER A 10 20.02 10.70 9.08
N ARG A 11 20.76 10.73 10.20
CA ARG A 11 22.24 10.72 10.20
C ARG A 11 22.81 9.41 9.68
N VAL A 12 22.20 8.27 10.04
CA VAL A 12 22.64 6.96 9.55
C VAL A 12 22.34 6.80 8.06
N ILE A 13 21.13 7.17 7.62
CA ILE A 13 20.74 7.12 6.20
C ILE A 13 21.68 8.01 5.37
N GLY A 14 21.94 9.25 5.80
CA GLY A 14 22.84 10.16 5.10
C GLY A 14 24.29 9.66 5.00
N ARG A 15 24.79 8.92 6.02
CA ARG A 15 26.12 8.30 5.98
C ARG A 15 26.21 7.14 4.99
N LEU A 16 25.14 6.35 4.86
CA LEU A 16 25.10 5.19 3.95
C LEU A 16 24.71 5.56 2.52
N GLU A 17 24.04 6.70 2.32
CA GLU A 17 23.53 7.09 1.02
C GLU A 17 24.62 7.23 -0.04
N ARG A 18 25.73 7.92 0.28
CA ARG A 18 26.84 8.13 -0.68
C ARG A 18 27.54 6.81 -1.08
N PRO A 19 27.96 5.93 -0.15
CA PRO A 19 28.51 4.62 -0.51
C PRO A 19 27.57 3.78 -1.39
N ILE A 20 26.28 3.70 -1.03
CA ILE A 20 25.30 2.93 -1.79
C ILE A 20 25.07 3.54 -3.17
N ALA A 21 24.98 4.87 -3.28
CA ALA A 21 24.84 5.56 -4.57
C ALA A 21 26.04 5.29 -5.50
N ARG A 22 27.27 5.25 -4.95
CA ARG A 22 28.47 4.87 -5.72
C ARG A 22 28.37 3.44 -6.25
N LEU A 23 27.92 2.49 -5.42
CA LEU A 23 27.72 1.09 -5.82
C LEU A 23 26.64 0.96 -6.90
N ILE A 24 25.49 1.61 -6.71
CA ILE A 24 24.40 1.64 -7.68
C ILE A 24 24.88 2.25 -9.00
N GLY A 25 25.60 3.37 -8.97
CA GLY A 25 26.11 4.02 -10.17
C GLY A 25 27.16 3.17 -10.90
N LEU A 26 28.05 2.48 -10.18
CA LEU A 26 29.00 1.53 -10.77
C LEU A 26 28.28 0.36 -11.45
N HIS A 27 27.31 -0.24 -10.75
CA HIS A 27 26.50 -1.33 -11.29
C HIS A 27 25.69 -0.89 -12.52
N ASP A 28 25.08 0.29 -12.48
CA ASP A 28 24.24 0.79 -13.58
C ASP A 28 25.07 1.15 -14.81
N ARG A 29 26.31 1.63 -14.65
CA ARG A 29 27.28 1.75 -15.76
C ARG A 29 27.67 0.40 -16.32
N TRP A 30 27.98 -0.58 -15.46
CA TRP A 30 28.37 -1.92 -15.89
C TRP A 30 27.25 -2.65 -16.65
N THR A 31 26.00 -2.45 -16.24
CA THR A 31 24.81 -3.04 -16.88
C THR A 31 24.21 -2.18 -18.01
N GLY A 32 24.78 -1.00 -18.30
CA GLY A 32 24.27 -0.06 -19.31
C GLY A 32 22.95 0.65 -18.96
N ARG A 33 22.47 0.53 -17.71
CA ARG A 33 21.24 1.17 -17.24
C ARG A 33 21.35 2.68 -17.14
N ASP A 34 22.55 3.20 -16.90
CA ASP A 34 22.86 4.63 -16.84
C ASP A 34 22.49 5.40 -18.13
N ARG A 35 22.43 4.69 -19.26
CA ARG A 35 21.97 5.21 -20.55
C ARG A 35 20.53 4.81 -20.87
N ALA A 36 20.18 3.54 -20.63
CA ALA A 36 18.87 3.00 -21.00
C ALA A 36 17.68 3.71 -20.33
N TRP A 37 17.86 4.26 -19.12
CA TRP A 37 16.77 4.95 -18.42
C TRP A 37 16.24 6.16 -19.19
N LYS A 38 17.09 6.89 -19.93
CA LYS A 38 16.69 8.08 -20.71
C LYS A 38 15.77 7.72 -21.87
N GLU A 39 16.06 6.60 -22.53
CA GLU A 39 15.23 6.06 -23.60
C GLU A 39 13.85 5.66 -23.05
N VAL A 40 13.82 4.90 -21.95
CA VAL A 40 12.55 4.51 -21.30
C VAL A 40 11.77 5.74 -20.83
N PHE A 41 12.44 6.72 -20.22
CA PHE A 41 11.81 7.98 -19.80
C PHE A 41 11.21 8.74 -20.98
N THR A 42 11.92 8.82 -22.11
CA THR A 42 11.42 9.46 -23.33
C THR A 42 10.19 8.71 -23.85
N ARG A 43 10.25 7.38 -23.96
CA ARG A 43 9.12 6.55 -24.41
C ARG A 43 7.88 6.69 -23.52
N LEU A 44 8.06 6.84 -22.20
CA LEU A 44 6.95 7.08 -21.26
C LEU A 44 6.43 8.53 -21.35
N THR A 45 7.27 9.52 -21.60
CA THR A 45 6.78 10.91 -21.67
C THR A 45 6.14 11.25 -23.02
N THR A 46 6.50 10.56 -24.11
CA THR A 46 6.01 10.84 -25.48
C THR A 46 5.06 9.78 -26.05
N GLY A 47 5.04 8.54 -25.53
CA GLY A 47 4.25 7.42 -26.06
C GLY A 47 3.07 6.99 -25.18
N ASP A 48 2.35 5.95 -25.59
CA ASP A 48 1.18 5.34 -24.90
C ASP A 48 1.56 4.16 -23.96
N GLY A 49 2.87 3.92 -23.78
CA GLY A 49 3.38 2.83 -22.96
C GLY A 49 3.52 1.48 -23.68
N ARG A 50 3.28 1.41 -25.00
CA ARG A 50 3.35 0.14 -25.74
C ARG A 50 4.68 -0.59 -25.58
N GLY A 51 4.58 -1.88 -25.25
CA GLY A 51 5.72 -2.76 -25.06
C GLY A 51 6.62 -2.36 -23.88
N LEU A 52 6.07 -1.65 -22.90
CA LEU A 52 6.75 -1.34 -21.65
C LEU A 52 6.09 -2.07 -20.49
N LYS A 53 6.91 -2.55 -19.55
CA LYS A 53 6.44 -3.10 -18.27
C LYS A 53 6.81 -2.19 -17.11
N ILE A 54 5.83 -1.79 -16.31
CA ILE A 54 5.95 -0.83 -15.21
C ILE A 54 5.62 -1.53 -13.89
N ALA A 55 6.56 -1.52 -12.93
CA ALA A 55 6.27 -1.93 -11.56
C ALA A 55 5.85 -0.71 -10.71
N VAL A 56 4.74 -0.80 -10.00
CA VAL A 56 4.36 0.12 -8.93
C VAL A 56 4.71 -0.54 -7.61
N VAL A 57 5.55 0.08 -6.79
CA VAL A 57 6.07 -0.49 -5.55
C VAL A 57 5.47 0.25 -4.35
N ARG A 58 4.76 -0.51 -3.49
CA ARG A 58 4.11 -0.01 -2.28
C ARG A 58 4.04 -1.11 -1.21
N LEU A 59 5.09 -1.25 -0.41
CA LEU A 59 5.32 -2.42 0.46
C LEU A 59 4.83 -2.27 1.91
N ASP A 60 4.09 -1.20 2.19
CA ASP A 60 3.70 -0.80 3.54
C ASP A 60 2.29 -1.27 3.92
N SER A 61 1.45 -0.42 4.51
CA SER A 61 0.19 -0.86 5.11
C SER A 61 -0.94 -0.97 4.09
N ILE A 62 -1.96 -1.78 4.39
CA ILE A 62 -3.14 -1.93 3.53
C ILE A 62 -3.77 -0.58 3.14
N GLY A 63 -3.91 0.35 4.08
CA GLY A 63 -4.44 1.68 3.81
C GLY A 63 -3.51 2.50 2.91
N ASP A 64 -2.20 2.37 3.08
CA ASP A 64 -1.21 3.02 2.22
C ASP A 64 -1.24 2.50 0.77
N VAL A 65 -1.52 1.21 0.58
CA VAL A 65 -1.72 0.60 -0.74
C VAL A 65 -3.00 1.11 -1.39
N LEU A 66 -4.12 1.13 -0.65
CA LEU A 66 -5.38 1.71 -1.13
C LEU A 66 -5.20 3.18 -1.54
N LEU A 67 -4.55 3.99 -0.70
CA LEU A 67 -4.30 5.41 -1.00
C LEU A 67 -3.39 5.62 -2.22
N SER A 68 -2.72 4.57 -2.71
CA SER A 68 -1.92 4.62 -3.95
C SER A 68 -2.74 4.30 -5.20
N GLU A 69 -3.96 3.77 -5.05
CA GLU A 69 -4.80 3.36 -6.17
C GLU A 69 -5.10 4.50 -7.16
N PRO A 70 -5.38 5.75 -6.74
CA PRO A 70 -5.56 6.85 -7.70
C PRO A 70 -4.33 7.08 -8.60
N ALA A 71 -3.11 6.88 -8.08
CA ALA A 71 -1.89 6.97 -8.88
C ALA A 71 -1.77 5.80 -9.87
N ILE A 72 -2.18 4.60 -9.47
CA ILE A 72 -2.25 3.40 -10.35
C ILE A 72 -3.27 3.61 -11.47
N ARG A 73 -4.47 4.11 -11.14
CA ARG A 73 -5.50 4.45 -12.12
C ARG A 73 -5.05 5.53 -13.09
N ALA A 74 -4.36 6.55 -12.59
CA ALA A 74 -3.77 7.60 -13.42
C ALA A 74 -2.70 7.05 -14.37
N LEU A 75 -1.84 6.13 -13.91
CA LEU A 75 -0.87 5.43 -14.75
C LEU A 75 -1.54 4.65 -15.86
N ARG A 76 -2.55 3.81 -15.57
CA ARG A 76 -3.29 3.06 -16.60
C ARG A 76 -3.91 4.00 -17.64
N ARG A 77 -4.53 5.09 -17.21
CA ARG A 77 -5.14 6.07 -18.12
C ARG A 77 -4.11 6.70 -19.06
N ARG A 78 -2.90 6.99 -18.56
CA ARG A 78 -1.81 7.57 -19.36
C ARG A 78 -1.12 6.52 -20.24
N PHE A 79 -1.02 5.29 -19.76
CA PHE A 79 -0.29 4.18 -20.39
C PHE A 79 -1.19 2.97 -20.64
N PRO A 80 -2.22 3.09 -21.49
CA PRO A 80 -3.18 2.01 -21.71
C PRO A 80 -2.53 0.75 -22.30
N ALA A 81 -1.44 0.90 -23.05
CA ALA A 81 -0.73 -0.19 -23.72
C ALA A 81 0.47 -0.75 -22.93
N ALA A 82 0.74 -0.22 -21.73
CA ALA A 82 1.79 -0.76 -20.85
C ALA A 82 1.26 -1.92 -20.02
N GLU A 83 2.16 -2.82 -19.64
CA GLU A 83 1.89 -3.84 -18.63
C GLU A 83 2.24 -3.26 -17.25
N ILE A 84 1.27 -3.10 -16.37
CA ILE A 84 1.40 -2.45 -15.05
C ILE A 84 1.23 -3.51 -13.96
N HIS A 85 2.31 -3.72 -13.21
CA HIS A 85 2.35 -4.66 -12.09
C HIS A 85 2.36 -3.90 -10.77
N LEU A 86 1.56 -4.33 -9.80
CA LEU A 86 1.67 -3.88 -8.42
C LEU A 86 2.58 -4.83 -7.63
N VAL A 87 3.56 -4.29 -6.92
CA VAL A 87 4.38 -5.01 -5.94
C VAL A 87 4.07 -4.43 -4.57
N ALA A 88 3.28 -5.16 -3.78
CA ALA A 88 2.72 -4.67 -2.54
C ALA A 88 2.81 -5.67 -1.40
N ASP A 89 2.50 -5.21 -0.19
CA ASP A 89 2.31 -6.11 0.95
C ASP A 89 1.13 -7.08 0.67
N PRO A 90 1.07 -8.26 1.30
CA PRO A 90 0.01 -9.23 1.05
C PRO A 90 -1.42 -8.70 1.30
N ALA A 91 -1.62 -7.87 2.33
CA ALA A 91 -2.95 -7.36 2.65
C ALA A 91 -3.40 -6.31 1.62
N GLY A 92 -2.52 -5.38 1.24
CA GLY A 92 -2.79 -4.45 0.15
C GLY A 92 -2.92 -5.12 -1.21
N SER A 93 -2.20 -6.23 -1.44
CA SER A 93 -2.32 -7.03 -2.67
C SER A 93 -3.70 -7.65 -2.81
N ALA A 94 -4.24 -8.22 -1.72
CA ALA A 94 -5.59 -8.79 -1.71
C ALA A 94 -6.66 -7.70 -1.99
N LEU A 95 -6.50 -6.52 -1.39
CA LEU A 95 -7.45 -5.41 -1.53
C LEU A 95 -7.61 -4.91 -2.98
N LEU A 96 -6.57 -4.99 -3.80
CA LEU A 96 -6.59 -4.52 -5.19
C LEU A 96 -6.66 -5.67 -6.20
N GLU A 97 -6.92 -6.90 -5.76
CA GLU A 97 -7.07 -8.04 -6.65
C GLU A 97 -8.20 -7.81 -7.67
N GLY A 98 -7.94 -8.10 -8.95
CA GLY A 98 -8.90 -7.86 -10.02
C GLY A 98 -9.06 -6.39 -10.44
N HIS A 99 -8.22 -5.47 -9.94
CA HIS A 99 -8.30 -4.06 -10.34
C HIS A 99 -8.00 -3.87 -11.84
N PRO A 100 -8.86 -3.21 -12.63
CA PRO A 100 -8.72 -3.12 -14.09
C PRO A 100 -7.50 -2.29 -14.55
N ALA A 101 -6.91 -1.52 -13.63
CA ALA A 101 -5.68 -0.79 -13.93
C ALA A 101 -4.40 -1.66 -13.86
N LEU A 102 -4.47 -2.86 -13.29
CA LEU A 102 -3.32 -3.72 -13.02
C LEU A 102 -3.39 -4.99 -13.86
N ASP A 103 -2.28 -5.37 -14.51
CA ASP A 103 -2.17 -6.65 -15.22
C ASP A 103 -1.70 -7.78 -14.29
N ARG A 104 -0.96 -7.42 -13.22
CA ARG A 104 -0.46 -8.40 -12.24
C ARG A 104 -0.24 -7.78 -10.87
N ILE A 105 -0.40 -8.58 -9.83
CA ILE A 105 -0.13 -8.19 -8.44
C ILE A 105 0.82 -9.19 -7.80
N TRP A 106 1.82 -8.68 -7.09
CA TRP A 106 2.85 -9.44 -6.42
C TRP A 106 2.83 -9.14 -4.92
N ALA A 107 2.37 -10.12 -4.14
CA ALA A 107 2.45 -10.07 -2.69
C ALA A 107 3.90 -10.32 -2.22
N VAL A 108 4.52 -9.32 -1.62
CA VAL A 108 5.89 -9.36 -1.11
C VAL A 108 5.93 -8.99 0.36
N LYS A 109 6.55 -9.85 1.16
CA LYS A 109 6.85 -9.58 2.56
C LYS A 109 8.29 -9.11 2.68
N VAL A 110 8.51 -7.90 3.21
CA VAL A 110 9.86 -7.37 3.44
C VAL A 110 10.21 -7.30 4.93
N PRO A 111 11.46 -7.63 5.31
CA PRO A 111 11.85 -7.82 6.71
C PRO A 111 11.67 -6.56 7.56
N TRP A 112 11.92 -5.37 7.00
CA TRP A 112 11.82 -4.13 7.75
C TRP A 112 10.40 -3.74 8.14
N HIS A 113 9.39 -4.11 7.34
CA HIS A 113 7.98 -3.91 7.68
C HIS A 113 7.48 -4.96 8.68
N ARG A 114 7.89 -6.22 8.50
CA ARG A 114 7.59 -7.31 9.45
C ARG A 114 8.16 -7.04 10.85
N ALA A 115 9.43 -6.62 10.91
CA ALA A 115 10.09 -6.27 12.16
C ALA A 115 9.41 -5.06 12.85
N TRP A 116 8.94 -4.10 12.06
CA TRP A 116 8.20 -2.95 12.58
C TRP A 116 6.83 -3.35 13.15
N ARG A 117 6.17 -4.37 12.59
CA ARG A 117 4.95 -4.98 13.13
C ARG A 117 5.20 -5.89 14.36
N GLY A 118 6.44 -6.03 14.80
CA GLY A 118 6.79 -6.85 15.96
C GLY A 118 6.80 -8.36 15.69
N GLU A 119 6.82 -8.78 14.41
CA GLU A 119 6.96 -10.19 14.06
C GLU A 119 8.30 -10.74 14.58
N ARG A 120 8.29 -11.94 15.19
CA ARG A 120 9.53 -12.65 15.55
C ARG A 120 10.16 -13.21 14.28
N LEU A 121 11.26 -12.62 13.83
CA LEU A 121 11.90 -12.98 12.57
C LEU A 121 13.21 -13.75 12.80
N SER A 122 13.34 -14.88 12.09
CA SER A 122 14.66 -15.39 11.72
C SER A 122 15.19 -14.53 10.58
N TRP A 123 16.25 -13.76 10.82
CA TRP A 123 16.84 -12.88 9.82
C TRP A 123 17.37 -13.65 8.60
N ALA A 124 17.87 -14.88 8.79
CA ALA A 124 18.30 -15.75 7.70
C ALA A 124 17.11 -16.12 6.79
N ASN A 125 15.99 -16.56 7.36
CA ASN A 125 14.80 -16.92 6.58
C ASN A 125 14.20 -15.70 5.88
N ALA A 126 14.12 -14.57 6.57
CA ALA A 126 13.60 -13.33 5.99
C ALA A 126 14.47 -12.82 4.82
N ALA A 127 15.80 -13.01 4.91
CA ALA A 127 16.70 -12.71 3.80
C ALA A 127 16.50 -13.68 2.62
N LEU A 128 16.34 -14.99 2.87
CA LEU A 128 16.05 -15.97 1.83
C LEU A 128 14.71 -15.70 1.12
N GLU A 129 13.65 -15.37 1.87
CA GLU A 129 12.35 -14.95 1.33
C GLU A 129 12.49 -13.71 0.45
N LEU A 130 13.20 -12.69 0.93
CA LEU A 130 13.45 -11.46 0.19
C LEU A 130 14.23 -11.73 -1.11
N LEU A 131 15.28 -12.54 -1.05
CA LEU A 131 16.06 -12.94 -2.23
C LEU A 131 15.21 -13.73 -3.21
N GLY A 132 14.33 -14.62 -2.72
CA GLY A 132 13.38 -15.35 -3.56
C GLY A 132 12.39 -14.41 -4.25
N ALA A 133 11.84 -13.42 -3.54
CA ALA A 133 10.98 -12.40 -4.11
C ALA A 133 11.70 -11.57 -5.19
N VAL A 134 12.90 -11.07 -4.89
CA VAL A 134 13.73 -10.31 -5.84
C VAL A 134 14.04 -11.15 -7.07
N ARG A 135 14.47 -12.41 -6.93
CA ARG A 135 14.77 -13.28 -8.07
C ARG A 135 13.55 -13.50 -8.97
N ARG A 136 12.36 -13.70 -8.40
CA ARG A 136 11.12 -13.84 -9.18
C ARG A 136 10.77 -12.56 -9.92
N LEU A 137 10.77 -11.43 -9.23
CA LEU A 137 10.42 -10.13 -9.82
C LEU A 137 11.45 -9.64 -10.85
N ARG A 138 12.74 -9.95 -10.69
CA ARG A 138 13.77 -9.62 -11.69
C ARG A 138 13.54 -10.33 -13.03
N ARG A 139 12.89 -11.49 -13.04
CA ARG A 139 12.55 -12.20 -14.29
C ARG A 139 11.48 -11.48 -15.10
N GLU A 140 10.72 -10.60 -14.48
CA GLU A 140 9.72 -9.79 -15.19
C GLU A 140 10.36 -8.72 -16.08
N ALA A 141 11.64 -8.39 -15.85
CA ALA A 141 12.42 -7.46 -16.67
C ALA A 141 11.73 -6.09 -16.87
N PHE A 142 11.26 -5.50 -15.76
CA PHE A 142 10.60 -4.19 -15.76
C PHE A 142 11.42 -3.12 -16.50
N ASP A 143 10.77 -2.34 -17.36
CA ASP A 143 11.39 -1.18 -17.99
C ASP A 143 11.44 -0.02 -17.01
N ALA A 144 10.37 0.19 -16.24
CA ALA A 144 10.28 1.23 -15.23
C ALA A 144 9.76 0.69 -13.90
N ALA A 145 10.17 1.31 -12.81
CA ALA A 145 9.53 1.13 -11.51
C ALA A 145 9.25 2.48 -10.83
N VAL A 146 8.08 2.58 -10.21
CA VAL A 146 7.61 3.74 -9.47
C VAL A 146 7.42 3.37 -8.00
N GLU A 147 8.18 4.00 -7.11
CA GLU A 147 8.13 3.78 -5.67
C GLU A 147 7.30 4.89 -5.00
N LEU A 148 6.21 4.54 -4.33
CA LEU A 148 5.19 5.51 -3.88
C LEU A 148 5.28 5.89 -2.40
N ARG A 149 6.29 5.43 -1.64
CA ARG A 149 6.48 5.72 -0.21
C ARG A 149 7.53 6.79 0.04
N GLY A 150 8.62 6.78 -0.71
CA GLY A 150 9.83 7.58 -0.48
C GLY A 150 10.64 7.10 0.73
N ASP A 151 10.68 5.79 0.98
CA ASP A 151 11.51 5.17 2.02
C ASP A 151 12.76 4.55 1.40
N PRO A 152 13.98 4.84 1.88
CA PRO A 152 15.20 4.34 1.25
C PRO A 152 15.24 2.81 1.17
N ARG A 153 14.64 2.07 2.12
CA ARG A 153 14.63 0.60 2.04
C ARG A 153 13.79 0.08 0.88
N ASP A 154 12.67 0.76 0.58
CA ASP A 154 11.78 0.44 -0.52
C ASP A 154 12.38 0.89 -1.86
N ILE A 155 13.11 2.02 -1.87
CA ILE A 155 13.88 2.47 -3.04
C ILE A 155 15.01 1.48 -3.36
N LEU A 156 15.73 1.01 -2.34
CA LEU A 156 16.78 0.01 -2.52
C LEU A 156 16.19 -1.32 -3.02
N PHE A 157 15.05 -1.76 -2.47
CA PHE A 157 14.31 -2.91 -2.98
C PHE A 157 13.93 -2.72 -4.46
N THR A 158 13.43 -1.53 -4.83
CA THR A 158 13.08 -1.18 -6.20
C THR A 158 14.29 -1.27 -7.13
N TRP A 159 15.47 -0.83 -6.70
CA TRP A 159 16.72 -1.03 -7.45
C TRP A 159 17.08 -2.51 -7.62
N LEU A 160 16.87 -3.34 -6.59
CA LEU A 160 17.12 -4.78 -6.66
C LEU A 160 16.24 -5.50 -7.69
N LEU A 161 15.03 -4.98 -7.98
CA LEU A 161 14.17 -5.50 -9.06
C LEU A 161 14.79 -5.31 -10.45
N GLY A 162 15.79 -4.43 -10.56
CA GLY A 162 16.56 -4.20 -11.76
C GLY A 162 15.88 -3.44 -12.91
N PRO A 163 14.95 -2.50 -12.67
CA PRO A 163 14.33 -1.74 -13.74
C PRO A 163 15.35 -0.79 -14.40
N LYS A 164 15.11 -0.45 -15.67
CA LYS A 164 15.92 0.53 -16.41
C LYS A 164 15.68 1.93 -15.85
N LEU A 165 14.42 2.33 -15.69
CA LEU A 165 14.00 3.60 -15.10
C LEU A 165 13.50 3.42 -13.66
N ARG A 166 13.84 4.36 -12.77
CA ARG A 166 13.44 4.36 -11.37
C ARG A 166 12.90 5.74 -11.01
N VAL A 167 11.63 5.78 -10.62
CA VAL A 167 10.89 6.98 -10.25
C VAL A 167 10.43 6.83 -8.80
N GLY A 168 10.48 7.91 -8.03
CA GLY A 168 10.01 7.87 -6.65
C GLY A 168 10.08 9.24 -5.99
N SER A 169 10.29 9.26 -4.68
CA SER A 169 10.53 10.50 -3.92
C SER A 169 11.67 10.28 -2.93
N ASP A 170 12.44 11.33 -2.68
CA ASP A 170 13.51 11.35 -1.68
C ASP A 170 13.00 11.73 -0.28
N ALA A 171 11.69 11.57 -0.03
CA ALA A 171 11.01 12.07 1.16
C ALA A 171 11.64 11.66 2.49
N ARG A 172 12.32 10.52 2.53
CA ARG A 172 13.04 10.02 3.71
C ARG A 172 14.50 9.65 3.39
N GLY A 173 15.04 10.13 2.27
CA GLY A 173 16.37 9.83 1.73
C GLY A 173 16.37 8.76 0.63
N GLY A 174 17.54 8.52 0.03
CA GLY A 174 17.70 7.55 -1.07
C GLY A 174 17.38 8.12 -2.46
N GLY A 175 17.17 9.43 -2.58
CA GLY A 175 16.90 10.10 -3.85
C GLY A 175 17.99 9.89 -4.89
N SER A 176 19.26 9.82 -4.44
CA SER A 176 20.41 9.54 -5.30
C SER A 176 20.42 8.15 -5.95
N TRP A 177 19.48 7.26 -5.57
CA TRP A 177 19.31 5.92 -6.13
C TRP A 177 18.20 5.88 -7.19
N LEU A 178 17.42 6.95 -7.30
CA LEU A 178 16.39 7.17 -8.31
C LEU A 178 16.98 7.89 -9.53
N HIS A 179 16.37 7.68 -10.69
CA HIS A 179 16.67 8.48 -11.88
C HIS A 179 15.82 9.75 -11.90
N VAL A 180 14.59 9.66 -11.40
CA VAL A 180 13.63 10.76 -11.31
C VAL A 180 13.03 10.76 -9.90
N SER A 181 13.10 11.90 -9.21
CA SER A 181 12.64 12.05 -7.83
C SER A 181 11.65 13.21 -7.73
N LEU A 182 10.49 12.96 -7.11
CA LEU A 182 9.62 14.00 -6.58
C LEU A 182 10.35 14.66 -5.41
N GLY A 183 10.89 15.85 -5.68
CA GLY A 183 11.77 16.61 -4.79
C GLY A 183 11.11 17.10 -3.49
N PRO A 184 11.65 18.16 -2.87
CA PRO A 184 11.30 18.53 -1.49
C PRO A 184 9.85 19.04 -1.34
N ASP A 185 9.34 19.77 -2.33
CA ASP A 185 8.01 20.40 -2.31
C ASP A 185 6.93 19.42 -2.75
N ARG A 186 6.43 18.62 -1.80
CA ARG A 186 5.50 17.51 -2.06
C ARG A 186 4.22 17.58 -1.22
N PRO A 187 3.10 17.05 -1.74
CA PRO A 187 1.86 17.00 -0.99
C PRO A 187 1.97 16.21 0.31
N VAL A 188 1.26 16.66 1.34
CA VAL A 188 1.18 15.97 2.62
C VAL A 188 0.24 14.76 2.54
N HIS A 189 -0.89 14.91 1.83
CA HIS A 189 -1.87 13.85 1.69
C HIS A 189 -1.35 12.72 0.78
N ARG A 190 -1.54 11.46 1.20
CA ARG A 190 -0.88 10.30 0.55
C ARG A 190 -1.40 10.01 -0.85
N VAL A 191 -2.67 10.30 -1.12
CA VAL A 191 -3.25 10.20 -2.47
C VAL A 191 -2.52 11.16 -3.40
N ASP A 192 -2.48 12.44 -3.04
CA ASP A 192 -1.86 13.50 -3.86
C ASP A 192 -0.36 13.26 -4.00
N PHE A 193 0.30 12.76 -2.95
CA PHE A 193 1.70 12.36 -3.01
C PHE A 193 1.94 11.29 -4.08
N GLY A 194 1.14 10.21 -4.09
CA GLY A 194 1.28 9.16 -5.08
C GLY A 194 1.05 9.68 -6.50
N GLN A 195 0.04 10.52 -6.68
CA GLN A 195 -0.26 11.17 -7.96
C GLN A 195 0.86 12.11 -8.43
N ALA A 196 1.49 12.85 -7.51
CA ALA A 196 2.62 13.72 -7.82
C ALA A 196 3.88 12.94 -8.23
N VAL A 197 4.12 11.76 -7.64
CA VAL A 197 5.23 10.88 -8.03
C VAL A 197 5.05 10.40 -9.47
N VAL A 198 3.87 9.85 -9.82
CA VAL A 198 3.61 9.42 -11.20
C VAL A 198 3.54 10.60 -12.17
N GLY A 199 3.20 11.80 -11.68
CA GLY A 199 3.23 13.05 -12.46
C GLY A 199 4.59 13.38 -13.07
N GLN A 200 5.69 12.90 -12.46
CA GLN A 200 7.03 13.03 -13.04
C GLN A 200 7.21 12.30 -14.39
N LEU A 201 6.29 11.40 -14.73
CA LEU A 201 6.21 10.71 -16.03
C LEU A 201 5.23 11.38 -17.01
N GLY A 202 4.76 12.59 -16.73
CA GLY A 202 3.73 13.27 -17.52
C GLY A 202 2.32 12.71 -17.32
N VAL A 203 2.10 11.99 -16.22
CA VAL A 203 0.78 11.46 -15.84
C VAL A 203 -0.04 12.59 -15.22
N ARG A 204 -1.26 12.82 -15.72
CA ARG A 204 -2.19 13.76 -15.09
C ARG A 204 -2.93 13.09 -13.93
N PRO A 205 -3.17 13.80 -12.81
CA PRO A 205 -3.94 13.26 -11.70
C PRO A 205 -5.37 12.89 -12.11
N VAL A 206 -5.95 11.92 -11.42
CA VAL A 206 -7.36 11.54 -11.49
C VAL A 206 -8.11 12.16 -10.31
N ASP A 207 -9.36 12.51 -10.55
CA ASP A 207 -10.29 12.87 -9.49
C ASP A 207 -10.91 11.61 -8.88
N GLY A 208 -11.67 11.80 -7.80
CA GLY A 208 -12.28 10.72 -7.03
C GLY A 208 -11.25 10.03 -6.12
N GLY A 209 -11.68 9.69 -4.91
CA GLY A 209 -10.83 9.02 -3.92
C GLY A 209 -10.37 7.63 -4.36
N PRO A 210 -9.66 6.91 -3.47
CA PRO A 210 -9.32 5.52 -3.66
C PRO A 210 -10.55 4.65 -3.94
N GLN A 211 -10.39 3.69 -4.85
CA GLN A 211 -11.43 2.73 -5.20
C GLN A 211 -10.97 1.31 -4.89
N ILE A 212 -11.91 0.47 -4.47
CA ILE A 212 -11.72 -0.97 -4.29
C ILE A 212 -12.46 -1.66 -5.43
N PRO A 213 -11.81 -2.56 -6.19
CA PRO A 213 -12.47 -3.30 -7.27
C PRO A 213 -13.34 -4.39 -6.66
N LEU A 214 -14.65 -4.15 -6.57
CA LEU A 214 -15.59 -5.16 -6.08
C LEU A 214 -16.04 -6.08 -7.21
N ARG A 215 -15.87 -7.39 -7.02
CA ARG A 215 -16.36 -8.42 -7.92
C ARG A 215 -17.87 -8.61 -7.77
N PRO A 216 -18.61 -9.00 -8.83
CA PRO A 216 -20.06 -9.17 -8.74
C PRO A 216 -20.52 -10.09 -7.61
N GLU A 217 -19.78 -11.16 -7.34
CA GLU A 217 -20.03 -12.10 -6.24
C GLU A 217 -19.82 -11.48 -4.85
N GLU A 218 -18.87 -10.55 -4.69
CA GLU A 218 -18.65 -9.83 -3.43
C GLU A 218 -19.76 -8.84 -3.17
N VAL A 219 -20.25 -8.18 -4.23
CA VAL A 219 -21.42 -7.30 -4.15
C VAL A 219 -22.67 -8.11 -3.78
N ALA A 220 -22.86 -9.29 -4.37
CA ALA A 220 -23.97 -10.18 -4.03
C ALA A 220 -23.88 -10.67 -2.57
N PHE A 221 -22.71 -11.17 -2.17
CA PHE A 221 -22.45 -11.57 -0.79
C PHE A 221 -22.72 -10.43 0.21
N GLY A 222 -22.22 -9.23 -0.08
CA GLY A 222 -22.44 -8.06 0.76
C GLY A 222 -23.92 -7.65 0.86
N ARG A 223 -24.70 -7.81 -0.22
CA ARG A 223 -26.15 -7.58 -0.22
C ARG A 223 -26.88 -8.61 0.62
N ASP A 224 -26.52 -9.90 0.52
CA ASP A 224 -27.15 -10.96 1.28
C ASP A 224 -26.83 -10.85 2.78
N LEU A 225 -25.57 -10.54 3.10
CA LEU A 225 -25.08 -10.33 4.46
C LEU A 225 -25.87 -9.27 5.23
N VAL A 226 -26.34 -8.24 4.51
CA VAL A 226 -27.11 -7.13 5.09
C VAL A 226 -28.62 -7.23 4.81
N ALA A 227 -29.07 -8.18 3.99
CA ALA A 227 -30.47 -8.34 3.62
C ALA A 227 -31.35 -8.72 4.82
N GLY A 228 -30.82 -9.50 5.77
CA GLY A 228 -31.51 -9.88 7.00
C GLY A 228 -31.93 -8.70 7.89
N ALA A 229 -31.32 -7.52 7.69
CA ALA A 229 -31.76 -6.29 8.34
C ALA A 229 -33.04 -5.69 7.70
N GLY A 230 -33.56 -6.22 6.59
CA GLY A 230 -34.88 -5.83 6.04
C GLY A 230 -35.03 -4.35 5.71
N GLY A 231 -33.94 -3.67 5.30
CA GLY A 231 -33.94 -2.23 5.03
C GLY A 231 -33.80 -1.34 6.26
N ARG A 232 -33.67 -1.90 7.47
CA ARG A 232 -33.41 -1.14 8.71
C ARG A 232 -32.11 -0.34 8.59
N PRO A 233 -32.01 0.81 9.29
CA PRO A 233 -30.75 1.51 9.47
C PRO A 233 -29.68 0.57 10.01
N ARG A 234 -28.45 0.76 9.55
CA ARG A 234 -27.32 -0.10 9.91
C ARG A 234 -26.08 0.74 10.13
N VAL A 235 -25.24 0.29 11.05
CA VAL A 235 -23.94 0.91 11.32
C VAL A 235 -22.89 -0.19 11.47
N ALA A 236 -21.72 0.02 10.88
CA ALA A 236 -20.58 -0.86 11.04
C ALA A 236 -19.55 -0.23 11.99
N PHE A 237 -19.14 -0.95 13.01
CA PHE A 237 -18.08 -0.55 13.94
C PHE A 237 -16.86 -1.44 13.76
N HIS A 238 -15.73 -0.80 13.46
CA HIS A 238 -14.40 -1.39 13.53
C HIS A 238 -13.77 -0.97 14.85
N LEU A 239 -13.76 -1.88 15.83
CA LEU A 239 -13.44 -1.54 17.23
C LEU A 239 -11.95 -1.36 17.48
N GLY A 240 -11.10 -2.05 16.71
CA GLY A 240 -9.66 -1.99 16.88
C GLY A 240 -8.95 -1.08 15.89
N ALA A 241 -7.63 -1.01 16.08
CA ALA A 241 -6.70 -0.25 15.26
C ALA A 241 -5.31 -0.87 15.41
N GLY A 242 -4.41 -0.59 14.46
CA GLY A 242 -3.03 -1.11 14.49
C GLY A 242 -2.18 -0.67 15.70
N PHE A 243 -2.68 0.28 16.51
CA PHE A 243 -2.06 0.66 17.78
C PHE A 243 -3.15 0.79 18.85
N VAL A 244 -2.93 0.20 20.02
CA VAL A 244 -3.87 0.28 21.16
C VAL A 244 -4.20 1.72 21.54
N THR A 245 -3.24 2.65 21.44
CA THR A 245 -3.43 4.08 21.70
C THR A 245 -4.33 4.79 20.69
N LYS A 246 -4.63 4.15 19.56
CA LYS A 246 -5.59 4.62 18.55
C LYS A 246 -6.94 3.92 18.66
N CYS A 247 -7.09 2.94 19.53
CA CYS A 247 -8.37 2.28 19.76
C CYS A 247 -9.24 3.15 20.67
N LEU A 248 -10.42 3.52 20.20
CA LEU A 248 -11.42 4.13 21.06
C LEU A 248 -11.90 3.08 22.09
N PRO A 249 -12.04 3.42 23.39
CA PRO A 249 -12.52 2.48 24.40
C PRO A 249 -13.88 1.88 24.02
N VAL A 250 -14.04 0.57 24.22
CA VAL A 250 -15.27 -0.17 23.88
C VAL A 250 -16.53 0.45 24.50
N GLY A 251 -16.45 0.92 25.75
CA GLY A 251 -17.59 1.57 26.41
C GLY A 251 -18.09 2.82 25.68
N LYS A 252 -17.22 3.53 24.93
CA LYS A 252 -17.64 4.67 24.11
C LYS A 252 -18.36 4.24 22.84
N PHE A 253 -17.94 3.14 22.21
CA PHE A 253 -18.71 2.53 21.12
C PHE A 253 -20.08 2.06 21.60
N ALA A 254 -20.16 1.42 22.77
CA ALA A 254 -21.42 0.96 23.35
C ALA A 254 -22.35 2.13 23.71
N ALA A 255 -21.80 3.24 24.24
CA ALA A 255 -22.56 4.47 24.44
C ALA A 255 -23.11 5.02 23.12
N ALA A 256 -22.27 5.14 22.08
CA ALA A 256 -22.73 5.59 20.77
C ALA A 256 -23.80 4.67 20.15
N ALA A 257 -23.69 3.35 20.33
CA ALA A 257 -24.72 2.41 19.88
C ALA A 257 -26.05 2.58 20.61
N ARG A 258 -26.04 2.91 21.91
CA ARG A 258 -27.25 3.22 22.68
C ARG A 258 -27.89 4.52 22.19
N ASP A 259 -27.10 5.56 21.98
CA ASP A 259 -27.58 6.85 21.48
C ASP A 259 -28.17 6.70 20.06
N LEU A 260 -27.51 5.96 19.17
CA LEU A 260 -28.04 5.64 17.84
C LEU A 260 -29.35 4.85 17.91
N ARG A 261 -29.49 3.90 18.84
CA ARG A 261 -30.71 3.12 19.02
C ARG A 261 -31.87 3.97 19.55
N GLN A 262 -31.61 5.01 20.34
CA GLN A 262 -32.66 5.94 20.75
C GLN A 262 -33.23 6.71 19.56
N LEU A 263 -32.38 7.05 18.58
CA LEU A 263 -32.78 7.75 17.36
C LEU A 263 -33.38 6.82 16.30
N TYR A 264 -32.87 5.59 16.23
CA TYR A 264 -33.25 4.57 15.25
C TYR A 264 -33.49 3.24 16.00
N PRO A 265 -34.69 3.02 16.57
CA PRO A 265 -35.00 1.87 17.41
C PRO A 265 -34.71 0.51 16.76
N GLU A 266 -34.82 0.44 15.43
CA GLU A 266 -34.58 -0.75 14.62
C GLU A 266 -33.14 -0.88 14.07
N ILE A 267 -32.21 -0.01 14.48
CA ILE A 267 -30.82 -0.05 14.00
C ILE A 267 -30.14 -1.37 14.33
N VAL A 268 -29.37 -1.89 13.37
CA VAL A 268 -28.53 -3.08 13.56
C VAL A 268 -27.06 -2.68 13.56
N VAL A 269 -26.33 -3.05 14.60
CA VAL A 269 -24.88 -2.83 14.71
C VAL A 269 -24.13 -4.03 14.12
N TYR A 270 -23.26 -3.78 13.15
CA TYR A 270 -22.34 -4.77 12.60
C TYR A 270 -20.96 -4.55 13.21
N LEU A 271 -20.39 -5.58 13.85
CA LEU A 271 -19.00 -5.53 14.29
C LEU A 271 -18.12 -6.13 13.20
N VAL A 272 -17.16 -5.36 12.71
CA VAL A 272 -16.20 -5.79 11.67
C VAL A 272 -14.78 -5.67 12.20
N GLY A 273 -13.89 -6.55 11.76
CA GLY A 273 -12.52 -6.59 12.26
C GLY A 273 -11.84 -7.94 12.04
N GLY A 274 -10.53 -7.97 12.25
CA GLY A 274 -9.73 -9.19 12.19
C GLY A 274 -9.97 -10.12 13.39
N PRO A 275 -9.58 -11.40 13.32
CA PRO A 275 -9.77 -12.37 14.40
C PRO A 275 -9.09 -11.96 15.72
N GLU A 276 -8.01 -11.17 15.67
CA GLU A 276 -7.33 -10.60 16.83
C GLU A 276 -8.21 -9.65 17.66
N GLU A 277 -9.30 -9.14 17.08
CA GLU A 277 -10.22 -8.21 17.72
C GLU A 277 -11.41 -8.91 18.40
N ALA A 278 -11.44 -10.25 18.42
CA ALA A 278 -12.54 -11.02 19.04
C ALA A 278 -12.80 -10.63 20.50
N GLY A 279 -11.74 -10.34 21.27
CA GLY A 279 -11.87 -9.86 22.64
C GLY A 279 -12.47 -8.46 22.78
N LEU A 280 -12.29 -7.58 21.78
CA LEU A 280 -12.95 -6.28 21.74
C LEU A 280 -14.45 -6.44 21.45
N ALA A 281 -14.79 -7.32 20.51
CA ALA A 281 -16.18 -7.63 20.16
C ALA A 281 -16.95 -8.24 21.34
N ALA A 282 -16.35 -9.18 22.08
CA ALA A 282 -16.94 -9.77 23.28
C ALA A 282 -17.31 -8.69 24.32
N ARG A 283 -16.35 -7.81 24.65
CA ARG A 283 -16.60 -6.69 25.58
C ARG A 283 -17.68 -5.72 25.10
N PHE A 284 -17.82 -5.55 23.79
CA PHE A 284 -18.88 -4.69 23.24
C PHE A 284 -20.25 -5.33 23.45
N MET A 285 -20.39 -6.62 23.15
CA MET A 285 -21.65 -7.36 23.30
C MET A 285 -22.06 -7.51 24.78
N GLU A 286 -21.10 -7.52 25.72
CA GLU A 286 -21.39 -7.44 27.16
C GLU A 286 -21.93 -6.07 27.57
N ALA A 287 -21.49 -5.00 26.90
CA ALA A 287 -21.82 -3.61 27.25
C ALA A 287 -23.01 -3.03 26.46
N TYR A 288 -23.56 -3.76 25.49
CA TYR A 288 -24.65 -3.32 24.62
C TYR A 288 -25.68 -4.45 24.42
N ASP A 289 -26.93 -4.18 24.77
CA ASP A 289 -28.05 -5.13 24.79
C ASP A 289 -28.94 -5.06 23.53
N GLY A 290 -28.53 -4.31 22.50
CA GLY A 290 -29.26 -4.16 21.25
C GLY A 290 -28.91 -5.21 20.19
N PRO A 291 -29.55 -5.14 19.01
CA PRO A 291 -29.26 -6.05 17.90
C PRO A 291 -27.83 -5.87 17.39
N VAL A 292 -27.04 -6.95 17.45
CA VAL A 292 -25.66 -6.99 16.96
C VAL A 292 -25.45 -8.17 16.02
N ILE A 293 -24.80 -7.91 14.89
CA ILE A 293 -24.26 -8.93 14.00
C ILE A 293 -22.73 -8.88 14.10
N ASN A 294 -22.15 -9.89 14.75
CA ASN A 294 -20.70 -9.98 14.93
C ASN A 294 -20.04 -10.70 13.75
N LEU A 295 -19.27 -9.96 12.95
CA LEU A 295 -18.52 -10.44 11.79
C LEU A 295 -17.01 -10.43 12.01
N VAL A 296 -16.55 -10.12 13.24
CA VAL A 296 -15.13 -10.10 13.58
C VAL A 296 -14.52 -11.48 13.36
N GLY A 297 -13.46 -11.52 12.53
CA GLY A 297 -12.78 -12.75 12.14
C GLY A 297 -13.58 -13.69 11.24
N ARG A 298 -14.73 -13.26 10.69
CA ARG A 298 -15.59 -14.09 9.84
C ARG A 298 -15.53 -13.76 8.36
N LEU A 299 -14.89 -12.64 8.01
CA LEU A 299 -14.75 -12.17 6.64
C LEU A 299 -13.30 -12.23 6.20
N SER A 300 -13.07 -12.47 4.91
CA SER A 300 -11.81 -12.11 4.29
C SER A 300 -11.76 -10.60 4.03
N LEU A 301 -10.55 -10.10 3.77
CA LEU A 301 -10.39 -8.84 3.05
C LEU A 301 -11.01 -8.92 1.66
#